data_AF-A0A1G2E0U5-F1
#
_entry.id   AF-A0A1G2E0U5-F1
#
_cell.length_a   1.000
_cell.length_b   1.000
_cell.length_c   1.000
_cell.angle_alpha   90.00
_cell.angle_beta   90.00
_cell.angle_gamma   90.00
#
_symmetry.space_group_name_H-M   'P 1'
#
loop_
_entity.id
_entity.type
_entity.pdbx_description
1 polymer ?
#
loop_
_entity_poly.entity_id
_entity_poly.type
_entity_poly.pdbx_seq_one_letter_code
_entity_poly.pdbx_strand_id
1 'polypeptide(L)'
;MLPALISIAAILEPKGVFGVSYSRSNGGAYDNLRYSRTGRVKYFSRPHASVIASSAEQAGFYLLKESHSDLEQDGIIQKDFFTTQFFQKH
;
A
#
# COMPACT_ATOMS: atom_id res chain seq x y z
N MET A 1 11.32 5.32 -11.49
CA MET A 1 11.98 5.26 -10.16
C MET A 1 10.91 5.54 -9.10
N LEU A 2 10.82 4.75 -8.04
CA LEU A 2 9.78 4.83 -7.00
C LEU A 2 10.31 5.57 -5.76
N PRO A 3 10.17 6.91 -5.65
CA PRO A 3 10.95 7.71 -4.72
C PRO A 3 10.67 7.37 -3.25
N ALA A 4 9.42 6.99 -2.94
CA ALA A 4 9.00 6.62 -1.60
C ALA A 4 9.71 5.34 -1.11
N LEU A 5 9.74 4.27 -1.91
CA LEU A 5 10.37 3.00 -1.53
C LEU A 5 11.90 3.12 -1.43
N ILE A 6 12.52 3.91 -2.32
CA ILE A 6 13.96 4.21 -2.25
C ILE A 6 14.30 4.95 -0.95
N SER A 7 13.46 5.94 -0.57
CA SER A 7 13.65 6.68 0.67
C SER A 7 13.52 5.77 1.90
N ILE A 8 12.54 4.87 1.89
CA ILE A 8 12.38 3.85 2.95
C ILE A 8 13.62 2.95 2.99
N ALA A 9 14.11 2.46 1.85
CA ALA A 9 15.29 1.59 1.79
C ALA A 9 16.53 2.27 2.34
N ALA A 10 16.68 3.58 2.15
CA ALA A 10 17.83 4.34 2.66
C ALA A 10 17.81 4.49 4.20
N ILE A 11 16.63 4.63 4.81
CA ILE A 11 16.49 4.88 6.26
C ILE A 11 16.33 3.60 7.09
N LEU A 12 15.81 2.52 6.48
CA LEU A 12 15.52 1.29 7.20
C LEU A 12 16.79 0.49 7.45
N GLU A 13 17.00 0.08 8.70
CA GLU A 13 18.10 -0.81 9.07
C GLU A 13 18.02 -2.16 8.34
N PRO A 14 19.14 -2.89 8.18
CA PRO A 14 19.12 -4.25 7.65
C PRO A 14 18.10 -5.13 8.40
N LYS A 15 17.31 -5.91 7.67
CA LYS A 15 16.18 -6.70 8.19
C LYS A 15 15.04 -5.89 8.82
N GLY A 16 15.06 -4.57 8.74
CA GLY A 16 13.93 -3.74 9.15
C GLY A 16 12.67 -4.06 8.35
N VAL A 17 11.51 -3.84 8.98
CA VAL A 17 10.20 -4.16 8.40
C VAL A 17 9.39 -2.88 8.27
N PHE A 18 8.69 -2.72 7.15
CA PHE A 18 7.67 -1.70 6.99
C PHE A 18 6.38 -2.31 6.43
N GLY A 19 5.26 -1.62 6.64
CA GLY A 19 3.94 -2.04 6.17
C GLY A 19 3.34 -1.02 5.21
N VAL A 20 2.68 -1.50 4.16
CA VAL A 20 1.83 -0.69 3.28
C VAL A 20 0.40 -1.19 3.44
N SER A 21 -0.50 -0.32 3.92
CA SER A 21 -1.91 -0.62 4.08
C SER A 21 -2.75 0.14 3.06
N TYR A 22 -3.68 -0.56 2.41
CA TYR A 22 -4.59 0.02 1.43
C TYR A 22 -5.92 -0.72 1.45
N SER A 23 -7.01 0.00 1.22
CA SER A 23 -8.33 -0.63 1.11
C SER A 23 -8.44 -1.47 -0.17
N ARG A 24 -8.88 -2.71 -0.01
CA ARG A 24 -9.15 -3.71 -1.04
C ARG A 24 -10.21 -3.17 -1.99
N SER A 25 -10.01 -3.33 -3.30
CA SER A 25 -11.08 -3.10 -4.28
C SER A 25 -11.69 -4.45 -4.64
N ASN A 26 -13.02 -4.54 -4.62
CA ASN A 26 -13.75 -5.73 -5.07
C ASN A 26 -13.77 -5.90 -6.61
N GLY A 27 -12.81 -5.31 -7.36
CA GLY A 27 -12.90 -5.37 -8.83
C GLY A 27 -11.95 -4.51 -9.67
N GLY A 28 -10.69 -4.31 -9.27
CA GLY A 28 -9.65 -3.74 -10.15
C GLY A 28 -8.95 -2.50 -9.62
N ALA A 29 -7.81 -2.14 -10.24
CA ALA A 29 -7.24 -0.81 -10.11
C ALA A 29 -8.29 0.18 -10.56
N TYR A 30 -8.68 1.09 -9.66
CA TYR A 30 -9.54 2.19 -10.04
C TYR A 30 -8.81 3.48 -9.76
N ASP A 31 -8.97 4.40 -10.70
CA ASP A 31 -8.37 5.69 -10.64
C ASP A 31 -9.41 6.72 -10.26
N ASN A 32 -9.35 7.19 -9.02
CA ASN A 32 -10.25 8.23 -8.57
C ASN A 32 -9.53 9.58 -8.65
N LEU A 33 -10.14 10.50 -9.38
CA LEU A 33 -9.87 11.93 -9.24
C LEU A 33 -10.36 12.33 -7.85
N ARG A 34 -9.43 12.65 -6.94
CA ARG A 34 -9.79 13.23 -5.65
C ARG A 34 -9.30 14.67 -5.60
N TYR A 35 -10.12 15.53 -5.01
CA TYR A 35 -9.67 16.84 -4.57
C TYR A 35 -8.59 16.63 -3.50
N SER A 36 -7.36 17.01 -3.84
CA SER A 36 -6.31 17.05 -2.83
C SER A 36 -6.56 18.25 -1.92
N ARG A 37 -6.06 18.16 -0.68
CA ARG A 37 -6.07 19.27 0.29
C ARG A 37 -5.34 20.54 -0.22
N THR A 38 -4.60 20.42 -1.33
CA THR A 38 -3.93 21.54 -2.04
C THR A 38 -4.82 22.22 -3.09
N GLY A 39 -6.11 21.87 -3.19
CA GLY A 39 -7.03 22.44 -4.19
C GLY A 39 -6.83 21.90 -5.61
N ARG A 40 -5.81 21.07 -5.84
CA ARG A 40 -5.56 20.41 -7.13
C ARG A 40 -6.27 19.07 -7.19
N VAL A 41 -6.95 18.80 -8.31
CA VAL A 41 -7.42 17.46 -8.62
C VAL A 41 -6.19 16.58 -8.85
N LYS A 42 -6.06 15.52 -8.06
CA LYS A 42 -4.98 14.55 -8.20
C LYS A 42 -5.59 13.19 -8.52
N TYR A 43 -4.91 12.49 -9.41
CA TYR A 43 -5.18 11.11 -9.71
C TYR A 43 -4.63 10.25 -8.58
N PHE A 44 -5.48 9.44 -7.96
CA PHE A 44 -5.06 8.45 -6.99
C PHE A 44 -5.31 7.07 -7.59
N SER A 45 -4.26 6.51 -8.19
CA SER A 45 -4.23 5.13 -8.63
C SER A 45 -4.02 4.22 -7.42
N ARG A 46 -4.84 3.18 -7.30
CA ARG A 46 -4.60 2.09 -6.35
C ARG A 46 -3.96 0.93 -7.10
N PRO A 47 -2.62 0.78 -7.05
CA PRO A 47 -1.96 -0.33 -7.74
C PRO A 47 -2.45 -1.67 -7.18
N HIS A 48 -2.51 -2.68 -8.04
CA HIS A 48 -2.78 -4.05 -7.60
C HIS A 48 -1.71 -4.51 -6.61
N ALA A 49 -2.09 -5.42 -5.69
CA ALA A 49 -1.21 -6.00 -4.69
C ALA A 49 0.11 -6.55 -5.29
N SER A 50 0.04 -7.17 -6.47
CA SER A 50 1.21 -7.67 -7.20
C SER A 50 2.14 -6.56 -7.69
N VAL A 51 1.60 -5.40 -8.07
CA VAL A 51 2.39 -4.24 -8.49
C VAL A 51 3.11 -3.63 -7.29
N ILE A 52 2.48 -3.59 -6.11
CA ILE A 52 3.11 -3.13 -4.87
C ILE A 52 4.26 -4.08 -4.49
N ALA A 53 4.02 -5.40 -4.53
CA ALA A 53 5.03 -6.39 -4.21
C ALA A 53 6.24 -6.33 -5.15
N SER A 54 6.02 -6.33 -6.48
CA SER A 54 7.12 -6.23 -7.47
C SER A 54 7.87 -4.90 -7.38
N SER A 55 7.18 -3.81 -7.05
CA SER A 55 7.78 -2.50 -6.79
C SER A 55 8.70 -2.51 -5.56
N ALA A 56 8.29 -3.19 -4.49
CA ALA A 56 9.08 -3.36 -3.29
C ALA A 56 10.31 -4.26 -3.52
N GLU A 57 10.14 -5.32 -4.30
CA GLU A 57 11.23 -6.22 -4.71
C GLU A 57 12.32 -5.47 -5.49
N GLN A 58 11.94 -4.64 -6.46
CA GLN A 58 12.88 -3.78 -7.19
C GLN A 58 13.62 -2.78 -6.30
N ALA A 59 13.07 -2.47 -5.12
CA ALA A 59 13.68 -1.58 -4.13
C ALA A 59 14.50 -2.32 -3.05
N GLY A 60 14.66 -3.65 -3.17
CA GLY A 60 15.47 -4.45 -2.25
C GLY A 60 14.71 -4.93 -1.00
N PHE A 61 13.41 -5.16 -1.12
CA PHE A 61 12.59 -5.73 -0.07
C PHE A 61 11.92 -7.03 -0.51
N TYR A 62 11.60 -7.92 0.42
CA TYR A 62 10.75 -9.07 0.14
C TYR A 62 9.48 -9.05 0.96
N LEU A 63 8.40 -9.58 0.40
CA LEU A 63 7.12 -9.72 1.08
C LEU A 63 7.25 -10.77 2.20
N LEU A 64 7.05 -10.33 3.44
CA LEU A 64 7.06 -11.20 4.61
C LEU A 64 5.68 -11.82 4.85
N LYS A 65 4.64 -10.97 4.82
CA LYS A 65 3.28 -11.36 5.15
C LYS A 65 2.27 -10.40 4.53
N GLU A 66 1.12 -10.93 4.14
CA GLU A 66 -0.09 -10.16 3.88
C GLU A 66 -1.12 -10.38 4.99
N SER A 67 -1.83 -9.33 5.39
CA SER A 67 -2.89 -9.38 6.40
C SER A 67 -4.10 -8.62 5.92
N HIS A 68 -5.29 -9.14 6.23
CA HIS A 68 -6.56 -8.48 5.94
C HIS A 68 -7.20 -7.98 7.23
N SER A 69 -7.89 -6.85 7.16
CA SER A 69 -8.65 -6.31 8.29
C SER A 69 -9.95 -5.66 7.83
N ASP A 70 -10.92 -5.69 8.73
CA ASP A 70 -12.26 -5.15 8.50
C ASP A 70 -12.26 -3.61 8.61
N LEU A 71 -13.29 -2.98 8.02
CA LEU A 71 -13.66 -1.60 8.31
C LEU A 71 -14.97 -1.60 9.09
N GLU A 72 -14.95 -1.05 10.30
CA GLU A 72 -16.16 -0.77 11.06
C GLU A 72 -16.50 0.72 10.94
N GLN A 73 -17.70 1.02 10.45
CA GLN A 73 -18.20 2.38 10.32
C GLN A 73 -19.70 2.42 10.62
N ASP A 74 -20.13 3.31 11.52
CA ASP A 74 -21.54 3.50 11.89
C ASP A 74 -22.26 2.19 12.30
N GLY A 75 -21.54 1.29 12.98
CA GLY A 75 -22.04 -0.02 13.40
C GLY A 75 -22.11 -1.07 12.30
N ILE A 76 -21.69 -0.75 11.08
CA ILE A 76 -21.62 -1.67 9.94
C ILE A 76 -20.18 -2.18 9.79
N ILE A 77 -20.00 -3.50 9.77
CA ILE A 77 -18.71 -4.15 9.54
C ILE A 77 -18.59 -4.55 8.06
N GLN A 78 -17.66 -3.93 7.35
CA GLN A 78 -17.23 -4.36 6.02
C GLN A 78 -16.02 -5.27 6.16
N LYS A 79 -16.22 -6.58 5.89
CA LYS A 79 -15.18 -7.59 6.02
C LYS A 79 -14.05 -7.45 4.99
N ASP A 80 -12.82 -7.72 5.41
CA ASP A 80 -11.61 -7.71 4.57
C ASP A 80 -11.44 -6.43 3.74
N PHE A 81 -11.84 -5.30 4.32
CA PHE A 81 -11.83 -4.02 3.63
C PHE A 81 -10.42 -3.51 3.38
N PHE A 82 -9.45 -3.80 4.26
CA PHE A 82 -8.06 -3.41 4.10
C PHE A 82 -7.17 -4.62 3.86
N THR A 83 -6.16 -4.42 3.01
CA THR A 83 -5.00 -5.29 2.86
C THR A 83 -3.78 -4.54 3.34
N THR A 84 -2.98 -5.20 4.19
CA THR A 84 -1.68 -4.70 4.64
C THR A 84 -0.60 -5.69 4.22
N GLN A 85 0.35 -5.24 3.43
CA GLN A 85 1.52 -6.00 3.03
C GLN A 85 2.72 -5.54 3.85
N PHE A 86 3.38 -6.49 4.50
CA PHE A 86 4.60 -6.27 5.29
C PHE A 86 5.81 -6.70 4.49
N PHE A 87 6.78 -5.80 4.38
CA PHE A 87 8.00 -5.99 3.61
C PHE A 87 9.20 -5.90 4.52
N GLN A 88 10.15 -6.81 4.33
CA GLN A 88 11.42 -6.83 5.05
C GLN A 88 12.56 -6.47 4.09
N LYS A 89 13.45 -5.59 4.53
CA LYS A 89 14.66 -5.27 3.76
C LYS A 89 15.58 -6.48 3.74
N HIS A 90 16.17 -6.77 2.57
CA HIS A 90 17.22 -7.79 2.45
C HIS A 90 18.37 -7.54 3.44
#